data_AF-A0A2N7JK47-F1
#
_entry.id   AF-A0A2N7JK47-F1
#
_cell.length_a   1.000
_cell.length_b   1.000
_cell.length_c   1.000
_cell.angle_alpha   90.00
_cell.angle_beta   90.00
_cell.angle_gamma   90.00
#
_symmetry.space_group_name_H-M   'P 1'
#
loop_
_entity.id
_entity.type
_entity.pdbx_description
1 polymer ?
#
loop_
_entity_poly.entity_id
_entity_poly.type
_entity_poly.pdbx_seq_one_letter_code
_entity_poly.pdbx_strand_id
1 'polypeptide(L)'
;RHRRRFMMHFGIPIEWATFFAATLVGMIGVHWSHKLLAHPKVFTVAALIPMVPGVFAFKAMIAMVEINRAGYNPELLALLMENFLKSMFIIAGLAVGLAVPGLLFYRRRPIV
;
A
#
# COMPACT_ATOMS: atom_id res chain seq x y z
N ARG A 1 -23.79 4.47 7.09
CA ARG A 1 -22.78 5.12 7.96
C ARG A 1 -22.29 4.24 9.15
N HIS A 2 -22.76 3.01 9.38
CA HIS A 2 -22.39 2.21 10.58
C HIS A 2 -21.36 1.08 10.41
N ARG A 3 -21.00 0.65 9.19
CA ARG A 3 -20.06 -0.49 9.00
C ARG A 3 -18.57 -0.17 9.20
N ARG A 4 -18.14 1.11 9.18
CA ARG A 4 -16.71 1.49 9.26
C ARG A 4 -16.10 1.41 10.66
N ARG A 5 -16.89 1.30 11.74
CA ARG A 5 -16.38 1.33 13.12
C ARG A 5 -15.94 -0.02 13.69
N PHE A 6 -16.25 -1.13 13.04
CA PHE A 6 -15.97 -2.46 13.61
C PHE A 6 -14.53 -2.96 13.38
N MET A 7 -13.76 -2.33 12.48
CA MET A 7 -12.43 -2.81 12.05
C MET A 7 -11.25 -1.97 12.55
N MET A 8 -11.40 -1.16 13.62
CA MET A 8 -10.27 -0.43 14.24
C MET A 8 -9.78 -1.07 15.55
N HIS A 9 -10.17 -2.31 15.84
CA HIS A 9 -9.97 -2.93 17.15
C HIS A 9 -8.61 -3.57 17.42
N PHE A 10 -7.72 -3.69 16.42
CA PHE A 10 -6.49 -4.47 16.58
C PHE A 10 -5.22 -3.65 16.84
N GLY A 11 -5.25 -2.31 16.80
CA GLY A 11 -4.05 -1.50 17.11
C GLY A 11 -2.83 -1.78 16.22
N ILE A 12 -2.99 -2.57 15.15
CA ILE A 12 -1.92 -2.90 14.22
C ILE A 12 -1.61 -1.63 13.42
N PRO A 13 -0.34 -1.18 13.37
CA PRO A 13 0.06 -0.06 12.55
C PRO A 13 -0.35 -0.32 11.09
N ILE A 14 -0.96 0.69 10.45
CA ILE A 14 -1.54 0.59 9.09
C ILE A 14 -0.50 0.11 8.06
N GLU A 15 0.76 0.42 8.31
CA GLU A 15 1.91 0.02 7.50
C GLU A 15 2.01 -1.52 7.40
N TRP A 16 2.03 -2.19 8.55
CA TRP A 16 2.11 -3.65 8.62
C TRP A 16 0.84 -4.31 8.09
N ALA A 17 -0.32 -3.75 8.43
CA ALA A 17 -1.60 -4.26 7.93
C ALA A 17 -1.64 -4.24 6.39
N THR A 18 -1.12 -3.18 5.77
CA THR A 18 -1.12 -3.05 4.30
C THR A 18 -0.07 -3.94 3.63
N PHE A 19 1.09 -4.14 4.25
CA PHE A 19 2.09 -5.10 3.77
C PHE A 19 1.54 -6.54 3.72
N PHE A 20 0.91 -7.00 4.81
CA PHE A 20 0.32 -8.33 4.85
C PHE A 20 -0.87 -8.46 3.89
N ALA A 21 -1.73 -7.44 3.81
CA ALA A 21 -2.83 -7.43 2.85
C ALA A 21 -2.35 -7.49 1.39
N ALA A 22 -1.32 -6.71 1.04
CA ALA A 22 -0.73 -6.70 -0.29
C ALA A 22 -0.11 -8.05 -0.66
N THR A 23 0.63 -8.66 0.27
CA THR A 23 1.26 -9.98 0.08
C THR A 23 0.20 -11.07 -0.10
N LEU A 24 -0.85 -11.08 0.72
CA LEU A 24 -1.95 -12.04 0.61
C LEU A 24 -2.72 -11.90 -0.70
N VAL A 25 -3.06 -10.67 -1.09
CA VAL A 25 -3.74 -10.39 -2.37
C VAL A 25 -2.85 -10.74 -3.57
N GLY A 26 -1.54 -10.50 -3.47
CA GLY A 26 -0.57 -10.93 -4.47
C GLY A 26 -0.49 -12.46 -4.61
N MET A 27 -0.42 -13.20 -3.50
CA MET A 27 -0.40 -14.66 -3.51
C MET A 27 -1.69 -15.26 -4.07
N ILE A 28 -2.86 -14.76 -3.63
CA ILE A 28 -4.16 -15.18 -4.16
C ILE A 28 -4.26 -14.85 -5.65
N GLY A 29 -3.81 -13.67 -6.05
CA GLY A 29 -3.78 -13.23 -7.45
C GLY A 29 -2.96 -14.16 -8.34
N VAL A 30 -1.78 -14.62 -7.89
CA VAL A 30 -0.97 -15.59 -8.62
C VAL A 30 -1.62 -16.97 -8.63
N HIS A 31 -2.13 -17.45 -7.50
CA HIS A 31 -2.76 -18.77 -7.42
C HIS A 31 -4.00 -18.88 -8.32
N TRP A 32 -4.86 -17.84 -8.35
CA TRP A 32 -6.02 -17.82 -9.23
C TRP A 32 -5.70 -17.43 -10.67
N SER A 33 -4.63 -16.68 -10.93
CA SER A 33 -4.19 -16.39 -12.31
C SER A 33 -3.85 -17.67 -13.09
N HIS A 34 -3.28 -18.68 -12.44
CA HIS A 34 -3.08 -20.00 -13.05
C HIS A 34 -4.40 -20.73 -13.39
N LYS A 35 -5.47 -20.46 -12.63
CA LYS A 35 -6.79 -21.10 -12.82
C LYS A 35 -7.70 -20.37 -13.81
N LEU A 36 -7.51 -19.06 -13.99
CA LEU A 36 -8.37 -18.19 -14.81
C LEU A 36 -7.80 -17.82 -16.18
N LEU A 37 -6.61 -18.33 -16.57
CA LEU A 37 -5.94 -18.03 -17.86
C LEU A 37 -5.67 -16.54 -18.14
N ALA A 38 -6.03 -15.64 -17.22
CA ALA A 38 -5.80 -14.21 -17.33
C ALA A 38 -4.42 -13.84 -16.73
N HIS A 39 -3.67 -13.06 -17.50
CA HIS A 39 -2.27 -12.70 -17.22
C HIS A 39 -2.18 -12.06 -15.81
N PRO A 40 -1.30 -12.55 -14.90
CA PRO A 40 -1.28 -12.13 -13.49
C PRO A 40 -1.25 -10.61 -13.27
N LYS A 41 -0.64 -9.89 -14.23
CA LYS A 41 -0.52 -8.44 -14.25
C LYS A 41 -1.86 -7.69 -14.20
N VAL A 42 -2.93 -8.23 -14.77
CA VAL A 42 -4.25 -7.55 -14.81
C VAL A 42 -4.92 -7.56 -13.43
N PHE A 43 -4.82 -8.66 -12.71
CA PHE A 43 -5.38 -8.79 -11.36
C PHE A 43 -4.64 -7.95 -10.32
N THR A 44 -3.30 -7.89 -10.43
CA THR A 44 -2.48 -7.08 -9.51
C THR A 44 -2.74 -5.58 -9.65
N VAL A 45 -3.01 -5.08 -10.86
CA VAL A 45 -3.33 -3.66 -11.09
C VAL A 45 -4.71 -3.31 -10.51
N ALA A 46 -5.72 -4.17 -10.72
CA ALA A 46 -7.06 -3.96 -10.18
C ALA A 46 -7.06 -3.92 -8.64
N ALA A 47 -6.24 -4.76 -8.00
CA ALA A 47 -6.05 -4.77 -6.55
C ALA A 47 -5.29 -3.55 -6.01
N LEU A 48 -4.35 -3.00 -6.78
CA LEU A 48 -3.52 -1.87 -6.37
C LEU A 48 -4.32 -0.56 -6.22
N ILE A 49 -5.25 -0.29 -7.15
CA ILE A 49 -6.00 0.98 -7.22
C ILE A 49 -6.59 1.43 -5.87
N PRO A 50 -7.33 0.59 -5.13
CA PRO A 50 -7.88 0.99 -3.82
C PRO A 50 -6.85 0.98 -2.68
N MET A 51 -5.69 0.33 -2.85
CA MET A 51 -4.68 0.19 -1.79
C MET A 51 -3.69 1.36 -1.73
N VAL A 52 -3.59 2.17 -2.78
CA VAL A 52 -2.70 3.34 -2.79
C VAL A 52 -3.18 4.37 -1.75
N PRO A 53 -2.32 4.83 -0.83
CA PRO A 53 -2.67 5.69 0.30
C PRO A 53 -2.86 7.17 -0.10
N GLY A 54 -3.66 7.43 -1.13
CA GLY A 54 -3.81 8.75 -1.74
C GLY A 54 -4.25 9.84 -0.76
N VAL A 55 -5.15 9.52 0.18
CA VAL A 55 -5.62 10.48 1.20
C VAL A 55 -4.50 10.89 2.15
N PHE A 56 -3.63 9.96 2.55
CA PHE A 56 -2.49 10.26 3.42
C PHE A 56 -1.46 11.12 2.67
N ALA A 57 -1.14 10.76 1.42
CA ALA A 57 -0.27 11.58 0.56
C ALA A 57 -0.82 13.01 0.38
N PHE A 58 -2.13 13.15 0.14
CA PHE A 58 -2.75 14.46 -0.05
C PHE A 58 -2.71 15.32 1.22
N LYS A 59 -2.93 14.72 2.41
CA LYS A 59 -2.80 15.41 3.69
C LYS A 59 -1.37 15.91 3.95
N ALA A 60 -0.37 15.08 3.64
CA ALA A 60 1.02 15.49 3.73
C ALA A 60 1.31 16.67 2.78
N MET A 61 0.86 16.60 1.53
CA MET A 61 1.01 17.67 0.55
C MET A 61 0.37 18.99 1.01
N ILE A 62 -0.88 18.94 1.52
CA ILE A 62 -1.57 20.13 2.04
C ILE A 62 -0.79 20.71 3.23
N ALA A 63 -0.34 19.89 4.17
CA ALA A 63 0.46 20.34 5.31
C ALA A 63 1.76 21.02 4.87
N MET A 64 2.42 20.50 3.83
CA MET A 64 3.63 21.11 3.27
C MET A 64 3.34 22.50 2.68
N VAL A 65 2.27 22.63 1.90
CA VAL A 65 1.85 23.92 1.31
C VAL A 65 1.47 24.91 2.41
N GLU A 66 0.79 24.45 3.45
CA GLU A 66 0.39 25.30 4.57
C GLU A 66 1.61 25.82 5.35
N ILE A 67 2.62 24.98 5.60
CA ILE A 67 3.89 25.41 6.21
C ILE A 67 4.59 26.46 5.33
N ASN A 68 4.55 26.29 4.01
CA ASN A 68 5.16 27.25 3.09
C ASN A 68 4.41 28.60 3.06
N ARG A 69 3.08 28.59 3.20
CA ARG A 69 2.24 29.80 3.14
C ARG A 69 2.09 30.52 4.48
N ALA A 70 1.84 29.79 5.55
CA ALA A 70 1.53 30.33 6.88
C ALA A 70 2.74 30.37 7.83
N GLY A 71 3.86 29.76 7.42
CA GLY A 71 5.07 29.66 8.23
C GLY A 71 5.14 28.38 9.04
N TYR A 72 6.24 28.22 9.77
CA TYR A 72 6.52 27.01 10.54
C TYR A 72 5.54 26.83 11.70
N ASN A 73 4.86 25.69 11.74
CA ASN A 73 4.05 25.25 12.87
C ASN A 73 4.43 23.79 13.21
N PRO A 74 4.80 23.49 14.47
CA PRO A 74 5.17 22.14 14.89
C PRO A 74 4.05 21.11 14.69
N GLU A 75 2.77 21.50 14.81
CA GLU A 75 1.64 20.60 14.59
C GLU A 75 1.50 20.22 13.10
N LEU A 76 1.67 21.19 12.20
CA LEU A 76 1.65 20.94 10.75
C LEU A 76 2.84 20.08 10.33
N LEU A 77 4.01 20.27 10.94
CA LEU A 77 5.18 19.43 10.67
C LEU A 77 4.95 17.99 11.14
N ALA A 78 4.39 17.79 12.33
CA ALA A 78 4.04 16.47 12.82
C ALA A 78 3.02 15.79 11.89
N LEU A 79 2.00 16.51 11.45
CA LEU A 79 0.98 16.00 10.53
C LEU A 79 1.57 15.67 9.14
N LEU A 80 2.47 16.51 8.63
CA LEU A 80 3.24 16.26 7.41
C LEU A 80 4.01 14.94 7.54
N MET A 81 4.87 14.83 8.57
CA MET A 81 5.74 13.68 8.77
C MET A 81 4.95 12.39 8.98
N GLU A 82 3.91 12.41 9.81
CA GLU A 82 3.10 11.22 10.09
C GLU A 82 2.42 10.69 8.81
N ASN A 83 1.77 11.57 8.05
CA ASN A 83 1.07 11.16 6.83
C ASN A 83 2.04 10.79 5.70
N PHE A 84 3.18 11.48 5.61
CA PHE A 84 4.23 11.18 4.64
C PHE A 84 4.85 9.81 4.89
N LEU A 85 5.28 9.53 6.13
CA LEU A 85 5.88 8.24 6.50
C LEU A 85 4.88 7.10 6.29
N LYS A 86 3.62 7.26 6.73
CA LYS A 86 2.55 6.27 6.49
C LYS A 86 2.39 5.97 5.01
N SER A 87 2.30 7.01 4.18
CA SER A 87 2.16 6.85 2.73
C SER A 87 3.36 6.13 2.11
N MET A 88 4.57 6.52 2.50
CA MET A 88 5.82 5.90 2.04
C MET A 88 5.88 4.40 2.38
N PHE A 89 5.64 4.04 3.64
CA PHE A 89 5.68 2.64 4.07
C PHE A 89 4.61 1.79 3.40
N ILE A 90 3.40 2.32 3.20
CA ILE A 90 2.34 1.60 2.49
C ILE A 90 2.74 1.35 1.02
N ILE A 91 3.26 2.37 0.32
CA ILE A 91 3.70 2.23 -1.08
C ILE A 91 4.86 1.24 -1.18
N ALA A 92 5.84 1.34 -0.29
CA ALA A 92 6.96 0.40 -0.23
C ALA A 92 6.49 -1.03 0.04
N GLY A 93 5.58 -1.21 1.00
CA GLY A 93 5.00 -2.50 1.34
C GLY A 93 4.18 -3.11 0.19
N LEU A 94 3.43 -2.28 -0.55
CA LEU A 94 2.72 -2.71 -1.75
C LEU A 94 3.69 -3.14 -2.85
N ALA A 95 4.72 -2.34 -3.14
CA ALA A 95 5.72 -2.64 -4.16
C ALA A 95 6.43 -3.98 -3.87
N VAL A 96 6.83 -4.21 -2.62
CA VAL A 96 7.47 -5.46 -2.20
C VAL A 96 6.48 -6.62 -2.19
N GLY A 97 5.32 -6.46 -1.55
CA GLY A 97 4.32 -7.53 -1.41
C GLY A 97 3.78 -8.04 -2.75
N LEU A 98 3.65 -7.17 -3.75
CA LEU A 98 3.28 -7.55 -5.12
C LEU A 98 4.43 -8.20 -5.89
N ALA A 99 5.69 -7.86 -5.59
CA ALA A 99 6.86 -8.45 -6.23
C ALA A 99 7.18 -9.87 -5.71
N VAL A 100 6.84 -10.19 -4.46
CA VAL A 100 7.12 -11.48 -3.81
C VAL A 100 6.57 -12.69 -4.60
N PRO A 101 5.30 -12.74 -5.03
CA PRO A 101 4.79 -13.84 -5.84
C PRO A 101 5.53 -13.99 -7.18
N GLY A 102 5.88 -12.88 -7.83
CA GLY A 102 6.66 -12.91 -9.06
C GLY A 102 8.07 -13.48 -8.86
N LEU A 103 8.73 -13.11 -7.75
CA LEU A 103 10.05 -13.64 -7.39
C LEU A 103 10.03 -15.13 -7.00
N LEU A 104 9.02 -15.56 -6.24
CA LEU A 104 8.91 -16.94 -5.76
C LEU A 104 8.47 -17.92 -6.85
N PHE A 105 7.51 -17.53 -7.70
CA PHE A 105 6.92 -18.44 -8.70
C PHE A 105 7.51 -18.30 -10.10
N TYR A 106 8.11 -17.15 -10.44
CA TYR A 106 8.69 -16.90 -11.76
C TYR A 106 10.22 -17.06 -11.76
N ARG A 107 10.71 -18.21 -11.31
CA ARG A 107 12.11 -18.63 -11.54
C ARG A 107 12.31 -18.90 -13.03
N ARG A 108 12.90 -17.94 -13.75
CA ARG A 108 13.25 -18.09 -15.18
C ARG A 108 14.40 -19.08 -15.33
N ARG A 109 14.03 -20.30 -15.74
CA ARG A 109 14.82 -21.35 -16.42
C ARG A 109 16.10 -21.85 -15.69
N PRO A 110 16.37 -23.17 -15.71
CA PRO A 110 17.69 -23.66 -15.33
C PRO A 110 18.70 -23.09 -16.32
N ILE A 111 19.79 -22.55 -15.80
CA ILE A 111 21.00 -22.33 -16.59
C ILE A 111 21.68 -23.70 -16.55
N VAL A 112 21.40 -24.52 -17.56
CA VAL A 112 22.08 -25.71 -18.11
C VAL A 112 21.00 -26.56 -18.78
#